data_AF-A0A3E0CHV9-F1
#
_entry.id   AF-A0A3E0CHV9-F1
#
_cell.length_a   1.000
_cell.length_b   1.000
_cell.length_c   1.000
_cell.angle_alpha   90.00
_cell.angle_beta   90.00
_cell.angle_gamma   90.00
#
_symmetry.space_group_name_H-M   'P 1'
#
loop_
_entity.id
_entity.type
_entity.pdbx_description
1 polymer ?
#
loop_
_entity_poly.entity_id
_entity_poly.type
_entity_poly.pdbx_seq_one_letter_code
_entity_poly.pdbx_strand_id
1 'polypeptide(L)'
;MSRTPLRTAVAAARSAELAQALPAIIAAAKTGRRRETGEITVDSDAVREAACKIGYVQHFTHRALAAAMRTIGARRAPNSHTGAKYVFPSALCLAEAVKIAADNADQVKQAGNE
;
A
#
# COMPACT_ATOMS: atom_id res chain seq x y z
N MET A 1 3.69 32.70 1.43
CA MET A 1 3.88 31.92 2.67
C MET A 1 2.58 31.18 2.99
N SER A 2 2.34 30.04 2.33
CA SER A 2 1.12 29.25 2.55
C SER A 2 1.37 28.27 3.68
N ARG A 3 0.79 28.54 4.86
CA ARG A 3 0.77 27.57 5.97
C ARG A 3 -0.11 26.41 5.52
N THR A 4 0.52 25.35 5.00
CA THR A 4 -0.15 24.07 4.76
C THR A 4 -0.86 23.66 6.05
N PRO A 5 -2.18 23.41 6.04
CA PRO A 5 -2.92 23.17 7.27
C PRO A 5 -2.37 21.92 7.96
N LEU A 6 -2.13 22.01 9.27
CA LEU A 6 -1.59 20.93 10.12
C LEU A 6 -2.25 19.56 9.89
N ARG A 7 -3.53 19.53 9.48
CA ARG A 7 -4.26 18.31 9.14
C ARG A 7 -3.68 17.54 7.94
N THR A 8 -3.10 18.24 6.96
CA THR A 8 -2.50 17.61 5.76
C THR A 8 -1.14 16.99 6.08
N ALA A 9 -0.33 17.63 6.92
CA ALA A 9 0.96 17.10 7.35
C ALA A 9 0.80 15.81 8.17
N VAL A 10 -0.19 15.76 9.07
CA VAL A 10 -0.50 14.56 9.85
C VAL A 10 -0.97 13.40 8.96
N ALA A 11 -1.77 13.69 7.92
CA ALA A 11 -2.20 12.67 6.97
C ALA A 11 -1.03 12.13 6.11
N ALA A 12 -0.08 12.99 5.75
CA ALA A 12 1.12 12.61 5.01
C ALA A 12 2.07 11.74 5.87
N ALA A 13 2.33 12.16 7.12
CA ALA A 13 3.14 11.39 8.07
C ALA A 13 2.56 9.99 8.30
N ARG A 14 1.25 9.88 8.53
CA ARG A 14 0.58 8.58 8.68
C ARG A 14 0.62 7.72 7.41
N SER A 15 0.61 8.32 6.23
CA SER A 15 0.72 7.59 4.98
C SER A 15 2.13 7.04 4.76
N ALA A 16 3.16 7.75 5.22
CA ALA A 16 4.55 7.29 5.17
C ALA A 16 4.81 6.14 6.15
N GLU A 17 4.31 6.23 7.39
CA GLU A 17 4.37 5.11 8.36
C GLU A 17 3.65 3.88 7.82
N LEU A 18 2.48 4.09 7.21
CA LEU A 18 1.72 3.02 6.57
C LEU A 18 2.49 2.39 5.42
N ALA A 19 3.13 3.20 4.57
CA ALA A 19 3.95 2.72 3.46
C ALA A 19 5.12 1.84 3.93
N GLN A 20 5.73 2.14 5.09
CA GLN A 20 6.79 1.30 5.67
C GLN A 20 6.27 -0.03 6.23
N ALA A 21 5.05 -0.05 6.77
CA ALA A 21 4.43 -1.27 7.28
C ALA A 21 3.82 -2.14 6.16
N LEU A 22 3.45 -1.54 5.02
CA LEU A 22 2.75 -2.22 3.95
C LEU A 22 3.48 -3.45 3.37
N PRO A 23 4.81 -3.48 3.18
CA PRO A 23 5.49 -4.67 2.69
C PRO A 23 5.26 -5.90 3.57
N ALA A 24 5.33 -5.73 4.89
CA ALA A 24 5.05 -6.79 5.86
C ALA A 24 3.56 -7.20 5.86
N ILE A 25 2.67 -6.21 5.71
CA ILE A 25 1.23 -6.45 5.59
C ILE A 25 0.91 -7.24 4.32
N ILE A 26 1.51 -6.89 3.18
CA ILE A 26 1.32 -7.55 1.89
C ILE A 26 1.88 -8.98 1.95
N ALA A 27 3.03 -9.18 2.60
CA ALA A 27 3.59 -10.51 2.81
C ALA A 27 2.64 -11.43 3.62
N ALA A 28 1.88 -10.85 4.55
CA ALA A 28 0.87 -11.56 5.36
C ALA A 28 -0.54 -11.59 4.72
N ALA A 29 -0.79 -10.78 3.68
CA ALA A 29 -2.09 -10.65 3.05
C ALA A 29 -2.36 -11.77 2.04
N LYS A 30 -3.63 -12.14 1.92
CA LYS A 30 -4.07 -13.02 0.85
C LYS A 30 -3.96 -12.30 -0.49
N THR A 31 -3.11 -12.83 -1.38
CA THR A 31 -2.95 -12.32 -2.74
C THR A 31 -3.70 -13.18 -3.75
N GLY A 32 -4.13 -12.54 -4.82
CA GLY A 32 -4.62 -13.19 -6.03
C GLY A 32 -3.71 -12.90 -7.21
N ARG A 33 -4.05 -13.45 -8.38
CA ARG A 33 -3.42 -13.10 -9.65
C ARG A 33 -4.44 -12.64 -10.66
N ARG A 34 -4.09 -11.63 -11.43
CA ARG A 34 -4.87 -11.22 -12.59
C ARG A 34 -4.70 -12.24 -13.69
N ARG A 35 -5.81 -12.83 -14.17
CA ARG A 35 -5.78 -13.90 -15.19
C ARG A 35 -5.19 -13.46 -16.52
N GLU A 36 -5.39 -12.20 -16.90
CA GLU A 36 -4.98 -11.68 -18.21
C GLU A 36 -3.47 -11.39 -18.29
N THR A 37 -2.87 -10.88 -17.21
CA THR A 37 -1.49 -10.38 -17.20
C THR A 37 -0.57 -11.19 -16.29
N GLY A 38 -1.11 -12.09 -15.45
CA GLY A 38 -0.36 -12.83 -14.44
C GLY A 38 0.07 -12.02 -13.22
N GLU A 39 -0.20 -10.71 -13.21
CA GLU A 39 0.22 -9.78 -12.16
C GLU A 39 -0.43 -10.11 -10.81
N ILE A 40 0.33 -9.93 -9.74
CA ILE A 40 -0.15 -10.09 -8.37
C ILE A 40 -1.14 -8.98 -8.04
N THR A 41 -2.23 -9.39 -7.41
CA THR A 41 -3.30 -8.51 -6.95
C THR A 41 -3.55 -8.72 -5.48
N VAL A 42 -3.95 -7.66 -4.80
CA VAL A 42 -4.27 -7.67 -3.37
C VAL A 42 -5.55 -6.88 -3.15
N ASP A 43 -6.52 -7.49 -2.49
CA ASP A 43 -7.76 -6.82 -2.13
C ASP A 43 -7.55 -5.90 -0.92
N SER A 44 -8.20 -4.74 -0.93
CA SER A 44 -8.15 -3.78 0.18
C SER A 44 -8.54 -4.40 1.52
N ASP A 45 -9.50 -5.34 1.49
CA ASP A 45 -9.98 -6.05 2.67
C ASP A 45 -8.93 -7.03 3.21
N ALA A 46 -8.28 -7.80 2.32
CA ALA A 46 -7.19 -8.70 2.69
C ALA A 46 -6.01 -7.96 3.31
N VAL A 47 -5.69 -6.77 2.80
CA VAL A 47 -4.65 -5.89 3.38
C VAL A 47 -5.07 -5.41 4.77
N ARG A 48 -6.34 -5.03 4.96
CA ARG A 48 -6.84 -4.58 6.25
C ARG A 48 -6.87 -5.70 7.28
N GLU A 49 -7.28 -6.90 6.88
CA GLU A 49 -7.25 -8.09 7.73
C GLU A 49 -5.82 -8.45 8.13
N ALA A 50 -4.88 -8.44 7.17
CA ALA A 50 -3.46 -8.68 7.44
C ALA A 50 -2.86 -7.63 8.37
N ALA A 51 -3.20 -6.35 8.16
CA ALA A 51 -2.82 -5.25 9.04
C ALA A 51 -3.32 -5.51 10.47
N CYS A 52 -4.58 -5.94 10.62
CA CYS A 52 -5.13 -6.30 11.92
C CYS A 52 -4.39 -7.48 12.57
N LYS A 53 -4.03 -8.51 11.79
CA LYS A 53 -3.30 -9.69 12.27
C LYS A 53 -1.90 -9.36 12.78
N ILE A 54 -1.22 -8.38 12.18
CA ILE A 54 0.11 -7.94 12.63
C ILE A 54 0.05 -6.83 13.70
N GLY A 55 -1.13 -6.52 14.25
CA GLY A 55 -1.31 -5.49 15.28
C GLY A 55 -1.37 -4.05 14.77
N TYR A 56 -1.44 -3.85 13.45
CA TYR A 56 -1.53 -2.54 12.81
C TYR A 56 -3.02 -2.12 12.65
N VAL A 57 -3.65 -1.80 13.79
CA VAL A 57 -5.09 -1.51 13.87
C VAL A 57 -5.38 0.01 13.80
N GLN A 58 -4.37 0.85 14.00
CA GLN A 58 -4.53 2.30 14.15
C GLN A 58 -4.78 3.00 12.80
N HIS A 59 -6.01 3.51 12.62
CA HIS A 59 -6.42 4.51 11.63
C HIS A 59 -6.08 4.25 10.15
N PHE A 60 -6.38 3.04 9.66
CA PHE A 60 -6.51 2.76 8.22
C PHE A 60 -7.71 3.50 7.61
N THR A 61 -7.54 4.75 7.20
CA THR A 61 -8.54 5.39 6.33
C THR A 61 -8.35 4.90 4.89
N HIS A 62 -9.44 4.72 4.14
CA HIS A 62 -9.36 4.34 2.73
C HIS A 62 -8.46 5.28 1.91
N ARG A 63 -8.45 6.57 2.26
CA ARG A 63 -7.61 7.58 1.60
C ARG A 63 -6.12 7.39 1.91
N ALA A 64 -5.76 7.17 3.17
CA ALA A 64 -4.38 6.91 3.56
C ALA A 64 -3.86 5.60 2.96
N LEU A 65 -4.71 4.55 2.95
CA LEU A 65 -4.38 3.28 2.31
C LEU A 65 -4.14 3.46 0.81
N ALA A 66 -5.03 4.15 0.09
CA ALA A 66 -4.87 4.37 -1.34
C ALA A 66 -3.63 5.21 -1.66
N ALA A 67 -3.29 6.19 -0.81
CA ALA A 67 -2.08 6.98 -0.94
C ALA A 67 -0.83 6.11 -0.72
N ALA A 68 -0.76 5.39 0.39
CA ALA A 68 0.36 4.51 0.73
C ALA A 68 0.55 3.38 -0.29
N MET A 69 -0.54 2.81 -0.82
CA MET A 69 -0.50 1.81 -1.90
C MET A 69 0.14 2.35 -3.18
N ARG A 70 -0.21 3.58 -3.58
CA ARG A 70 0.45 4.21 -4.73
C ARG A 70 1.92 4.47 -4.47
N THR A 71 2.24 4.91 -3.25
CA THR A 71 3.60 5.16 -2.82
C THR A 71 4.48 3.92 -2.96
N ILE A 72 3.97 2.74 -2.61
CA ILE A 72 4.70 1.48 -2.75
C ILE A 72 4.62 0.84 -4.15
N GLY A 73 4.15 1.58 -5.16
CA GLY A 73 4.09 1.14 -6.55
C GLY A 73 2.83 0.37 -6.95
N ALA A 74 1.85 0.21 -6.05
CA ALA A 74 0.61 -0.49 -6.37
C ALA A 74 -0.39 0.42 -7.11
N ARG A 75 -1.04 -0.14 -8.14
CA ARG A 75 -2.08 0.56 -8.92
C ARG A 75 -3.45 0.01 -8.60
N ARG A 76 -4.43 0.89 -8.43
CA ARG A 76 -5.83 0.46 -8.24
C ARG A 76 -6.35 -0.14 -9.55
N ALA A 77 -6.83 -1.37 -9.52
CA ALA A 77 -7.50 -2.00 -10.65
C ALA A 77 -8.84 -1.30 -10.92
N PRO A 78 -9.09 -0.78 -12.13
CA PRO A 78 -10.41 -0.35 -12.53
C PRO A 78 -11.31 -1.60 -12.63
N ASN A 79 -12.50 -1.57 -12.02
CA ASN A 79 -13.54 -2.61 -12.15
C ASN A 79 -13.30 -3.94 -11.41
N SER A 80 -13.02 -3.89 -10.11
CA SER A 80 -13.13 -5.09 -9.27
C SER A 80 -14.51 -5.19 -8.63
N HIS A 81 -15.27 -6.24 -9.01
CA HIS A 81 -16.60 -6.56 -8.49
C HIS A 81 -16.59 -6.86 -6.97
N THR A 82 -15.44 -7.23 -6.41
CA THR A 82 -15.28 -7.64 -5.00
C THR A 82 -14.73 -6.54 -4.09
N GLY A 83 -14.60 -5.31 -4.57
CA GLY A 83 -14.02 -4.19 -3.82
C GLY A 83 -12.78 -3.58 -4.50
N ALA A 84 -12.07 -2.68 -3.83
CA ALA A 84 -10.86 -2.08 -4.39
C ALA A 84 -9.72 -3.11 -4.41
N LYS A 85 -9.29 -3.52 -5.61
CA LYS A 85 -8.06 -4.31 -5.79
C LYS A 85 -6.89 -3.42 -6.15
N TYR A 86 -5.74 -3.72 -5.60
CA TYR A 86 -4.46 -3.15 -5.98
C TYR A 86 -3.67 -4.19 -6.75
N VAL A 87 -3.03 -3.76 -7.82
CA VAL A 87 -2.17 -4.57 -8.69
C VAL A 87 -0.75 -4.08 -8.50
N PHE A 88 0.18 -5.01 -8.33
CA PHE A 88 1.60 -4.71 -8.38
C PHE A 88 2.07 -4.93 -9.82
N PRO A 89 2.28 -3.85 -10.61
CA PRO A 89 2.68 -3.98 -11.99
C PRO A 89 4.03 -4.70 -12.06
N SER A 90 4.18 -5.58 -13.06
CA SER A 90 5.39 -6.40 -13.28
C SER A 90 5.70 -7.44 -12.18
N ALA A 91 4.95 -7.48 -11.08
CA ALA A 91 5.13 -8.50 -10.04
C ALA A 91 4.33 -9.76 -10.39
N LEU A 92 5.02 -10.83 -10.78
CA LEU A 92 4.39 -12.13 -11.07
C LEU A 92 4.25 -13.03 -9.82
N CYS A 93 5.01 -12.70 -8.76
CA CYS A 93 5.08 -13.45 -7.51
C CYS A 93 5.00 -12.53 -6.30
N LEU A 94 4.56 -13.07 -5.15
CA LEU A 94 4.44 -12.32 -3.90
C LEU A 94 5.78 -11.70 -3.47
N ALA A 95 6.88 -12.44 -3.59
CA ALA A 95 8.21 -11.96 -3.24
C ALA A 95 8.60 -10.70 -4.03
N GLU A 96 8.30 -10.66 -5.34
CA GLU A 96 8.55 -9.50 -6.19
C GLU A 96 7.68 -8.31 -5.79
N ALA A 97 6.39 -8.55 -5.49
CA ALA A 97 5.49 -7.49 -5.02
C ALA A 97 5.97 -6.89 -3.68
N VAL A 98 6.42 -7.72 -2.75
CA VAL A 98 6.98 -7.29 -1.46
C VAL A 98 8.29 -6.53 -1.66
N LYS A 99 9.17 -7.00 -2.56
CA LYS A 99 10.43 -6.33 -2.87
C LYS A 99 10.20 -4.94 -3.48
N ILE A 100 9.32 -4.83 -4.47
CA ILE A 100 8.92 -3.54 -5.07
C ILE A 100 8.34 -2.63 -4.00
N ALA A 101 7.47 -3.17 -3.13
CA ALA A 101 6.86 -2.39 -2.07
C ALA A 101 7.89 -1.87 -1.06
N ALA A 102 8.84 -2.71 -0.66
CA ALA A 102 9.90 -2.35 0.29
C ALA A 102 10.86 -1.31 -0.30
N ASP A 103 11.28 -1.49 -1.56
CA ASP A 103 12.16 -0.55 -2.25
C ASP A 103 11.55 0.85 -2.34
N ASN A 104 10.30 0.94 -2.79
CA ASN A 104 9.60 2.21 -2.88
C ASN A 104 9.31 2.83 -1.49
N ALA A 105 9.03 2.01 -0.47
CA ALA A 105 8.85 2.50 0.89
C ALA A 105 10.14 3.12 1.45
N ASP A 106 11.30 2.54 1.14
CA ASP A 106 12.60 3.08 1.56
C ASP A 106 12.94 4.38 0.84
N GLN A 107 12.69 4.48 -0.47
CA GLN A 107 12.85 5.74 -1.22
C GLN A 107 12.03 6.89 -0.62
N VAL A 108 10.82 6.61 -0.13
CA VAL A 108 9.95 7.61 0.49
C VAL A 108 10.44 8.03 1.87
N LYS A 109 11.07 7.13 2.61
CA LYS A 109 11.75 7.45 3.87
C LYS A 109 12.95 8.37 3.63
N GLN A 110 13.71 8.14 2.56
CA GLN A 110 14.86 8.97 2.21
C GLN A 110 14.42 10.38 1.75
N ALA A 111 13.40 10.48 0.90
CA ALA A 111 12.90 11.76 0.39
C ALA A 111 12.21 12.66 1.42
N GLY A 112 11.85 12.14 2.60
CA GLY A 112 11.26 12.91 3.70
C GLY A 112 12.28 13.49 4.69
N ASN A 113 13.57 13.22 4.48
CA ASN A 113 14.67 13.58 5.38
C ASN A 113 15.65 14.61 4.78
N GLU A 114 15.28 15.20 3.63
CA GLU A 114 16.01 16.28 2.92
C GLU A 114 15.30 17.63 3.07
#